data_AF-A0A957GN70-F1
#
_entry.id   AF-A0A957GN70-F1
#
_cell.length_a   1.000
_cell.length_b   1.000
_cell.length_c   1.000
_cell.angle_alpha   90.00
_cell.angle_beta   90.00
_cell.angle_gamma   90.00
#
_symmetry.space_group_name_H-M   'P 1'
#
loop_
_entity.id
_entity.type
_entity.pdbx_description
1 polymer ?
#
loop_
_entity_poly.entity_id
_entity_poly.type
_entity_poly.pdbx_seq_one_letter_code
_entity_poly.pdbx_strand_id
1 'polypeptide(L)'
;MMSKRWLIVGLTAVLAVLLLSVSVTATGSYQIPWWSVDGGGGSSVGDRFALAGTIGQPDAGHMEGDHFALMGGFWAQPVESILVPPEGYRLYLPIMMKQ
;
A
#
# COMPACT_ATOMS: atom_id res chain seq x y z
N MET A 1 33.64 1.69 -53.37
CA MET A 1 32.22 1.69 -52.96
C MET A 1 31.93 0.40 -52.20
N MET A 2 31.63 0.46 -50.91
CA MET A 2 31.19 -0.71 -50.16
C MET A 2 29.88 -1.23 -50.76
N SER A 3 29.74 -2.55 -50.94
CA SER A 3 28.52 -3.12 -51.48
C SER A 3 27.37 -2.98 -50.47
N LYS A 4 26.16 -2.69 -50.95
CA LYS A 4 24.94 -2.47 -50.15
C LYS A 4 24.71 -3.55 -49.08
N ARG A 5 25.17 -4.78 -49.33
CA ARG A 5 25.06 -5.93 -48.43
C ARG A 5 25.83 -5.73 -47.12
N TRP A 6 27.02 -5.14 -47.17
CA TRP A 6 27.84 -4.89 -45.97
C TRP A 6 27.26 -3.78 -45.09
N LEU A 7 26.61 -2.78 -45.69
CA LEU A 7 25.93 -1.72 -44.95
C LEU A 7 24.72 -2.27 -44.17
N ILE A 8 23.95 -3.18 -44.78
CA ILE A 8 22.79 -3.81 -44.13
C ILE A 8 23.24 -4.65 -42.93
N VAL A 9 24.27 -5.48 -43.11
CA VAL A 9 24.82 -6.32 -42.03
C VAL A 9 25.33 -5.47 -40.87
N GLY A 10 26.06 -4.39 -41.17
CA GLY A 10 26.52 -3.44 -40.16
C GLY A 10 25.36 -2.79 -39.40
N LEU A 11 24.32 -2.33 -40.11
CA LEU A 11 23.17 -1.70 -39.48
C LEU A 11 22.35 -2.67 -38.62
N THR A 12 22.17 -3.92 -39.06
CA THR A 12 21.49 -4.95 -38.27
C THR A 12 22.27 -5.33 -37.02
N ALA A 13 23.60 -5.38 -37.10
CA ALA A 13 24.45 -5.65 -35.94
C ALA A 13 24.37 -4.52 -34.91
N VAL A 14 24.41 -3.26 -35.36
CA VAL A 14 24.23 -2.09 -34.49
C VAL A 14 22.85 -2.08 -33.83
N LEU A 15 21.78 -2.40 -34.57
CA LEU A 15 20.44 -2.47 -34.03
C LEU A 15 20.30 -3.59 -32.99
N ALA A 16 20.88 -4.77 -33.24
CA ALA A 16 20.87 -5.88 -32.28
C ALA A 16 21.59 -5.51 -30.97
N VAL A 17 22.73 -4.81 -31.05
CA VAL A 17 23.46 -4.32 -29.87
C VAL A 17 22.62 -3.29 -29.09
N LEU A 18 21.96 -2.36 -29.79
CA LEU A 18 21.09 -1.36 -29.16
C LEU A 18 19.89 -2.01 -28.44
N LEU A 19 19.29 -3.03 -29.04
CA LEU A 19 18.15 -3.76 -28.45
C LEU A 19 18.54 -4.59 -27.23
N LEU A 20 19.77 -5.13 -27.20
CA LEU A 20 20.31 -5.84 -26.03
C LEU A 20 20.67 -4.89 -24.87
N SER A 21 20.77 -3.59 -25.13
CA SER A 21 21.16 -2.58 -24.14
C SER A 21 19.98 -2.05 -23.29
N VAL A 22 18.73 -2.38 -23.66
CA VAL A 22 17.54 -1.92 -22.94
C VAL A 22 17.17 -2.93 -21.86
N SER A 23 17.89 -2.86 -20.73
CA SER A 23 17.41 -3.38 -19.46
C SER A 23 17.12 -2.19 -18.56
N VAL A 24 15.91 -1.63 -18.66
CA VAL A 24 15.40 -0.74 -17.59
C VAL A 24 15.05 -1.66 -16.43
N THR A 25 16.05 -1.94 -15.59
CA THR A 25 15.78 -2.47 -14.27
C THR A 25 15.28 -1.28 -13.44
N ALA A 26 14.03 -1.33 -12.99
CA ALA A 26 13.57 -0.46 -11.93
C ALA A 26 14.36 -0.83 -10.67
N THR A 27 15.54 -0.23 -10.49
CA THR A 27 16.44 -0.49 -9.35
C THR A 27 16.02 0.25 -8.08
N GLY A 28 14.97 1.06 -8.15
CA GLY A 28 14.35 1.66 -6.99
C GLY A 28 13.57 0.61 -6.23
N SER A 29 14.12 0.09 -5.13
CA SER A 29 13.30 -0.56 -4.11
C SER A 29 12.28 0.47 -3.67
N TYR A 30 10.99 0.19 -3.83
CA TYR A 30 9.96 1.05 -3.26
C TYR A 30 10.15 0.99 -1.75
N GLN A 31 10.69 2.06 -1.17
CA GLN A 31 10.92 2.16 0.26
C GLN A 31 9.88 3.09 0.84
N ILE A 32 9.37 2.71 2.00
CA ILE A 32 8.57 3.58 2.87
C ILE A 32 9.57 4.06 3.94
N PRO A 33 10.26 5.20 3.73
CA PRO A 33 11.37 5.62 4.59
C PRO A 33 10.91 6.01 6.00
N TRP A 34 9.62 6.25 6.19
CA TRP A 34 9.01 6.58 7.47
C TRP A 34 7.85 5.64 7.75
N TRP A 35 7.96 4.89 8.84
CA TRP A 35 6.94 3.95 9.30
C TRP A 35 6.86 4.01 10.82
N SER A 36 5.65 3.79 11.34
CA SER A 36 5.39 3.54 12.76
C SER A 36 4.91 2.10 12.91
N VAL A 37 5.22 1.46 14.03
CA VAL A 37 4.47 0.29 14.51
C VAL A 37 3.72 0.75 15.73
N ASP A 38 2.43 0.93 15.52
CA ASP A 38 1.52 1.29 16.58
C ASP A 38 1.32 0.13 17.55
N GLY A 39 0.94 0.45 18.79
CA GLY A 39 0.67 -0.57 19.80
C GLY A 39 -0.42 -1.55 19.34
N GLY A 40 -0.23 -2.82 19.66
CA GLY A 40 -1.19 -3.87 19.29
C GLY A 40 -2.55 -3.74 19.99
N GLY A 41 -3.48 -4.58 19.55
CA GLY A 41 -4.76 -4.80 20.23
C GLY A 41 -4.70 -5.92 21.26
N GLY A 42 -5.72 -5.99 22.11
CA GLY A 42 -5.90 -7.06 23.08
C GLY A 42 -7.37 -7.27 23.42
N SER A 43 -7.68 -8.47 23.93
CA SER A 43 -8.98 -8.78 24.52
C SER A 43 -8.82 -8.97 26.03
N SER A 44 -9.70 -8.31 26.79
CA SER A 44 -9.89 -8.56 28.21
C SER A 44 -11.25 -9.20 28.40
N VAL A 45 -11.31 -10.34 29.08
CA VAL A 45 -12.53 -11.11 29.26
C VAL A 45 -12.83 -11.22 30.75
N GLY A 46 -14.07 -10.87 31.13
CA GLY A 46 -14.66 -11.17 32.42
C GLY A 46 -15.98 -11.94 32.24
N ASP A 47 -16.66 -12.28 33.34
CA ASP A 47 -17.78 -13.23 33.33
C ASP A 47 -18.85 -12.97 32.26
N ARG A 48 -19.33 -11.73 32.15
CA ARG A 48 -20.45 -11.38 31.23
C ARG A 48 -20.02 -10.50 30.07
N PHE A 49 -18.76 -10.08 30.05
CA PHE A 49 -18.29 -9.05 29.13
C PHE A 49 -16.91 -9.38 28.59
N ALA A 50 -16.76 -9.21 27.29
CA ALA A 50 -15.47 -9.15 26.63
C ALA A 50 -15.24 -7.72 26.12
N LEU A 51 -14.03 -7.22 26.34
CA LEU A 51 -13.56 -5.91 25.89
C LEU A 51 -12.41 -6.13 24.91
N ALA A 52 -12.59 -5.70 23.66
CA ALA A 52 -11.50 -5.63 22.69
C ALA A 52 -11.08 -4.17 22.48
N GLY A 53 -9.78 -3.88 22.54
CA GLY A 53 -9.26 -2.53 22.37
C GLY A 53 -7.83 -2.51 21.84
N THR A 54 -7.41 -1.35 21.34
CA THR A 54 -6.06 -1.07 20.83
C THR A 54 -5.52 0.19 21.51
N ILE A 55 -4.21 0.23 21.77
CA ILE A 55 -3.56 1.35 22.46
C ILE A 55 -2.52 1.96 21.54
N GLY A 56 -2.48 3.29 21.46
CA GLY A 56 -1.40 4.00 20.78
C GLY A 56 -1.48 3.90 19.26
N GLN A 57 -2.61 4.32 18.69
CA GLN A 57 -2.77 4.46 17.23
C GLN A 57 -3.04 5.91 16.81
N PRO A 58 -2.03 6.81 16.83
CA PRO A 58 -2.21 8.20 16.45
C PRO A 58 -2.48 8.40 14.95
N ASP A 59 -2.16 7.42 14.10
CA ASP A 59 -2.40 7.45 12.65
C ASP A 59 -3.60 6.61 12.18
N ALA A 60 -4.33 5.98 13.11
CA ALA A 60 -5.54 5.26 12.75
C ALA A 60 -6.59 6.19 12.12
N GLY A 61 -7.20 5.74 11.03
CA GLY A 61 -8.21 6.49 10.32
C GLY A 61 -7.90 6.67 8.83
N HIS A 62 -8.69 7.54 8.20
CA HIS A 62 -8.62 7.78 6.78
C HIS A 62 -7.50 8.75 6.42
N MET A 63 -6.66 8.34 5.47
CA MET A 63 -5.61 9.17 4.89
C MET A 63 -5.80 9.24 3.39
N GLU A 64 -5.73 10.44 2.83
CA GLU A 64 -5.85 10.68 1.40
C GLU A 64 -4.60 11.41 0.88
N GLY A 65 -4.16 11.03 -0.31
CA GLY A 65 -3.28 11.80 -1.18
C GLY A 65 -3.89 11.87 -2.58
N ASP A 66 -3.22 12.55 -3.51
CA ASP A 66 -3.80 12.91 -4.82
C ASP A 66 -4.58 11.78 -5.52
N HIS A 67 -3.98 10.59 -5.61
CA HIS A 67 -4.55 9.45 -6.33
C HIS A 67 -4.76 8.22 -5.44
N PHE A 68 -4.53 8.34 -4.13
CA PHE A 68 -4.49 7.20 -3.22
C PHE A 68 -5.25 7.51 -1.94
N ALA A 69 -6.08 6.56 -1.50
CA ALA A 69 -6.72 6.58 -0.19
C ALA A 69 -6.26 5.33 0.58
N LEU A 70 -5.99 5.51 1.86
CA LEU A 70 -5.57 4.47 2.80
C LEU A 70 -6.42 4.56 4.06
N MET A 71 -6.84 3.42 4.59
CA MET A 71 -7.39 3.34 5.94
C MET A 71 -6.34 2.70 6.86
N GLY A 72 -5.81 3.47 7.80
CA GLY A 72 -4.89 3.02 8.84
C GLY A 72 -5.62 2.55 10.10
N GLY A 73 -4.92 1.80 10.95
CA GLY A 73 -5.41 1.34 12.24
C GLY A 73 -5.76 -0.16 12.30
N PHE A 74 -5.77 -0.73 13.52
CA PHE A 74 -6.03 -2.16 13.74
C PHE A 74 -7.50 -2.53 13.44
N TRP A 75 -8.41 -1.58 13.59
CA TRP A 75 -9.84 -1.72 13.28
C TRP A 75 -10.20 -1.07 11.94
N ALA A 76 -9.26 -1.00 11.00
CA ALA A 76 -9.46 -0.38 9.70
C ALA A 76 -10.67 -0.98 8.98
N GLN A 77 -11.53 -0.10 8.45
CA GLN A 77 -12.65 -0.50 7.61
C GLN A 77 -12.26 -0.49 6.12
N PRO A 78 -12.98 -1.25 5.27
CA PRO A 78 -12.80 -1.16 3.83
C PRO A 78 -12.95 0.29 3.34
N VAL A 79 -12.06 0.72 2.45
CA VAL A 79 -12.03 2.09 1.89
C VAL A 79 -13.36 2.46 1.23
N GLU A 80 -14.08 1.48 0.67
CA GLU A 80 -15.42 1.65 0.08
C GLU A 80 -16.46 2.17 1.08
N SER A 81 -16.29 1.87 2.37
CA SER A 81 -17.18 2.35 3.43
C SER A 81 -16.99 3.84 3.77
N ILE A 82 -15.93 4.47 3.25
CA ILE A 82 -15.62 5.89 3.42
C ILE A 82 -16.32 6.72 2.33
N LEU A 83 -16.36 6.19 1.10
CA LEU A 83 -16.94 6.86 -0.07
C LEU A 83 -18.48 6.90 -0.03
N VAL A 84 -19.09 6.01 0.73
CA VAL A 84 -20.51 6.05 1.09
C VAL A 84 -20.58 6.36 2.58
N PRO A 85 -20.73 7.64 3.00
CA PRO A 85 -20.85 7.96 4.40
C PRO A 85 -22.09 7.23 4.97
N PRO A 86 -21.94 6.40 6.02
CA PRO A 86 -23.10 5.86 6.71
C PRO A 86 -23.92 7.03 7.28
N GLU A 87 -25.24 6.85 7.42
CA GLU A 87 -26.10 7.83 8.10
C GLU A 87 -25.85 7.87 9.62
N GLY A 88 -24.61 8.14 10.04
CA GLY A 88 -24.22 8.17 11.43
C GLY A 88 -22.73 8.40 11.66
N TYR A 89 -22.41 8.92 12.85
CA TYR A 89 -21.04 9.08 13.31
C TYR A 89 -20.37 7.72 13.55
N ARG A 90 -19.11 7.61 13.12
CA ARG A 90 -18.28 6.42 13.35
C ARG A 90 -17.59 6.53 14.70
N LEU A 91 -18.00 5.71 15.65
CA LEU A 91 -17.44 5.66 17.00
C LEU A 91 -16.30 4.63 17.04
N TYR A 92 -15.05 5.09 17.18
CA TYR A 92 -13.86 4.22 17.29
C TYR A 92 -13.56 3.87 18.75
N LEU A 93 -14.60 3.52 19.52
CA LEU A 93 -14.42 3.09 20.91
C LEU A 93 -14.20 1.58 20.97
N PRO A 94 -13.49 1.10 22.02
CA PRO A 94 -13.42 -0.33 22.34
C PRO A 94 -14.80 -0.97 22.30
N ILE A 95 -14.90 -2.13 21.64
CA ILE A 95 -16.16 -2.84 21.52
C ILE A 95 -16.35 -3.67 22.78
N MET A 96 -17.40 -3.38 23.54
CA MET A 96 -17.83 -4.20 24.66
C MET A 96 -18.96 -5.11 24.21
N MET A 97 -18.72 -6.42 24.22
CA MET A 97 -19.74 -7.42 23.89
C MET A 97 -20.22 -8.09 25.16
N LYS A 98 -21.55 -8.18 25.30
CA LYS A 98 -22.15 -9.07 26.30
C LYS A 98 -22.10 -10.50 25.76
N GLN A 99 -21.60 -11.43 26.58
CA GLN A 99 -21.64 -12.86 26.25
C GLN A 99 -23.02 -13.45 26.52
#